data_AF-G8JKH6-F1
#
_entry.id   AF-G8JKH6-F1
#
_cell.length_a   1.000
_cell.length_b   1.000
_cell.length_c   1.000
_cell.angle_alpha   90.00
_cell.angle_beta   90.00
_cell.angle_gamma   90.00
#
_symmetry.space_group_name_H-M   'P 1'
#
loop_
_entity.id
_entity.type
_entity.pdbx_description
1 polymer ?
#
loop_
_entity_poly.entity_id
_entity_poly.type
_entity_poly.pdbx_seq_one_letter_code
_entity_poly.pdbx_strand_id
1 'polypeptide(L)'
;GGGVFNFKCNSKNGRGEVGDFNIDVSFLATDYNTYGMVYRCVKTDLLTEDNVFLIHRQLNPNEEEVNKILKPYELTLDKFISRKDATCTNK
;
A
#
# COMPACT_ATOMS: atom_id res chain seq x y z
N GLY A 1 16.23 -8.02 4.04
CA GLY A 1 16.19 -6.70 3.40
C GLY A 1 15.16 -5.87 4.12
N GLY A 2 15.61 -4.92 4.95
CA GLY A 2 14.73 -4.09 5.77
C GLY A 2 15.18 -2.65 5.63
N GLY A 3 14.68 -1.98 4.60
CA GLY A 3 14.89 -0.56 4.38
C GLY A 3 13.57 0.18 4.55
N VAL A 4 13.60 1.30 5.26
CA VAL A 4 12.56 2.31 5.14
C VAL A 4 12.95 3.20 3.97
N PHE A 5 12.03 3.35 3.02
CA PHE A 5 12.17 4.24 1.88
C PHE A 5 11.43 5.52 2.18
N ASN A 6 12.15 6.65 2.16
CA ASN A 6 11.57 7.97 2.34
C ASN A 6 11.42 8.65 0.97
N PHE A 7 10.23 9.18 0.72
CA PHE A 7 9.92 9.93 -0.50
C PHE A 7 9.38 11.30 -0.13
N LYS A 8 9.92 12.34 -0.75
CA LYS A 8 9.32 13.68 -0.75
C LYS A 8 8.48 13.84 -2.00
N CYS A 9 7.18 14.05 -1.83
CA CYS A 9 6.21 14.10 -2.91
C CYS A 9 5.69 15.52 -3.11
N ASN A 10 5.64 15.95 -4.37
CA ASN A 10 4.89 17.12 -4.82
C ASN A 10 3.77 16.62 -5.72
N SER A 11 2.52 16.89 -5.35
CA SER A 11 1.34 16.47 -6.12
C SER A 11 0.60 17.70 -6.61
N LYS A 12 0.16 17.66 -7.86
CA LYS A 12 -0.78 18.62 -8.42
C LYS A 12 -2.05 17.88 -8.79
N ASN A 13 -3.17 18.22 -8.15
CA ASN A 13 -4.44 17.56 -8.47
C ASN A 13 -5.05 18.16 -9.76
N GLY A 14 -6.10 17.52 -10.27
CA GLY A 14 -6.80 17.97 -11.49
C GLY A 14 -7.47 19.36 -11.38
N ARG A 15 -7.52 19.96 -10.18
CA ARG A 15 -8.03 21.30 -9.93
C ARG A 15 -6.93 22.36 -9.84
N GLY A 16 -5.66 21.94 -9.94
CA GLY A 16 -4.49 22.83 -9.89
C GLY A 16 -3.95 23.10 -8.50
N GLU A 17 -4.52 22.50 -7.45
CA GLU A 17 -3.98 22.58 -6.10
C GLU A 17 -2.67 21.78 -6.02
N VAL A 18 -1.68 22.36 -5.35
CA VAL A 18 -0.37 21.74 -5.13
C VAL A 18 -0.26 21.33 -3.67
N GLY A 19 0.15 20.09 -3.43
CA GLY A 19 0.39 19.56 -2.10
C GLY A 19 1.79 18.96 -1.98
N ASP A 20 2.48 19.33 -0.90
CA ASP A 20 3.76 18.74 -0.52
C ASP A 20 3.56 17.83 0.69
N PHE A 21 4.10 16.62 0.61
CA PHE A 21 4.02 15.65 1.70
C PHE A 21 5.16 14.65 1.63
N ASN A 22 5.49 14.05 2.78
CA ASN A 22 6.48 12.99 2.86
C ASN A 22 5.79 11.64 3.00
N ILE A 23 6.35 10.61 2.38
CA ILE A 23 5.90 9.24 2.53
C ILE A 23 7.08 8.40 3.01
N ASP A 24 6.90 7.72 4.14
CA ASP A 24 7.77 6.64 4.58
C ASP A 24 7.11 5.31 4.19
N VAL A 25 7.87 4.43 3.54
CA VAL A 25 7.40 3.14 3.05
C VAL A 25 8.33 2.04 3.53
N SER A 26 7.79 0.92 3.99
CA SER A 26 8.56 -0.28 4.28
C SER A 26 7.82 -1.55 3.85
N PHE A 27 8.58 -2.58 3.48
CA PHE A 27 8.02 -3.91 3.26
C PHE A 27 7.94 -4.64 4.60
N LEU A 28 6.73 -4.98 5.02
CA LEU A 28 6.48 -5.86 6.16
C LEU A 28 6.76 -7.32 5.78
N ALA A 29 6.37 -7.71 4.55
CA ALA A 29 6.68 -8.99 3.92
C ALA A 29 6.67 -8.82 2.40
N THR A 30 7.48 -9.61 1.70
CA THR A 30 7.42 -9.76 0.24
C THR A 30 8.23 -10.98 -0.16
N ASP A 31 7.79 -11.68 -1.20
CA ASP A 31 8.57 -12.71 -1.87
C ASP A 31 9.28 -12.18 -3.13
N TYR A 32 9.20 -10.86 -3.38
CA TYR A 32 9.67 -10.13 -4.55
C TYR A 32 9.12 -10.60 -5.91
N ASN A 33 8.27 -11.64 -5.93
CA ASN A 33 7.84 -12.33 -7.14
C ASN A 33 6.33 -12.26 -7.35
N THR A 34 5.53 -12.40 -6.30
CA THR A 34 4.08 -12.54 -6.41
C THR A 34 3.33 -11.52 -5.55
N TYR A 35 3.88 -11.12 -4.40
CA TYR A 35 3.20 -10.21 -3.48
C TYR A 35 4.15 -9.26 -2.74
N GLY A 36 3.57 -8.19 -2.21
CA GLY A 36 4.20 -7.33 -1.20
C GLY A 36 3.16 -6.86 -0.19
N MET A 37 3.53 -6.88 1.08
CA MET A 37 2.80 -6.22 2.14
C MET A 37 3.59 -4.99 2.57
N VAL A 38 3.01 -3.83 2.29
CA VAL A 38 3.69 -2.54 2.35
C VAL A 38 3.05 -1.71 3.44
N TYR A 39 3.84 -1.31 4.43
CA TYR A 39 3.44 -0.25 5.35
C TYR A 39 3.78 1.10 4.72
N ARG A 40 2.81 2.02 4.73
CA ARG A 40 2.95 3.39 4.22
C ARG A 40 2.53 4.36 5.32
N CYS A 41 3.39 5.33 5.63
CA CYS A 41 3.09 6.44 6.52
C CYS A 41 3.24 7.75 5.74
N VAL A 42 2.16 8.53 5.63
CA VAL A 42 2.12 9.84 4.98
C VAL A 42 2.16 10.91 6.04
N LYS A 43 3.06 11.89 5.87
CA LYS A 43 3.26 13.01 6.79
C LYS A 43 3.11 14.32 6.02
N THR A 44 2.17 15.13 6.46
CA THR A 44 2.02 16.54 6.08
C THR A 44 2.35 17.41 7.30
N ASP A 45 2.34 18.73 7.14
CA ASP A 45 2.53 19.64 8.28
C ASP A 45 1.39 19.57 9.32
N LEU A 46 0.22 19.06 8.93
CA LEU A 46 -1.00 19.07 9.76
C LEU A 46 -1.42 17.68 10.25
N LEU A 47 -1.13 16.65 9.46
CA LEU A 47 -1.72 15.32 9.60
C LEU A 47 -0.68 14.24 9.30
N THR A 48 -0.80 13.13 10.03
CA THR A 48 -0.13 11.86 9.75
C THR A 48 -1.17 10.78 9.53
N GLU A 49 -1.05 10.04 8.44
CA GLU A 49 -1.92 8.90 8.10
C GLU A 49 -1.07 7.69 7.76
N ASP A 50 -1.43 6.52 8.28
CA ASP A 50 -0.78 5.26 7.92
C ASP A 50 -1.76 4.22 7.39
N ASN A 51 -1.26 3.40 6.46
CA ASN A 51 -2.00 2.28 5.90
C ASN A 51 -1.08 1.09 5.63
N VAL A 52 -1.67 -0.11 5.64
CA VAL A 52 -1.04 -1.32 5.12
C VAL A 52 -1.67 -1.66 3.77
N PHE A 53 -0.84 -1.82 2.74
CA PHE A 53 -1.24 -2.32 1.43
C PHE A 53 -0.79 -3.76 1.27
N LEU A 54 -1.72 -4.65 0.96
CA LEU A 54 -1.39 -5.94 0.37
C LEU A 54 -1.52 -5.80 -1.16
N ILE A 55 -0.38 -5.91 -1.85
CA ILE A 55 -0.31 -5.81 -3.31
C ILE A 55 0.08 -7.16 -3.91
N HIS A 56 -0.55 -7.50 -5.03
CA HIS A 56 -0.29 -8.73 -5.78
C HIS A 56 0.01 -8.40 -7.24
N ARG A 57 0.87 -9.21 -7.88
CA ARG A 57 1.08 -9.10 -9.34
C ARG A 57 -0.10 -9.62 -10.15
N GLN A 58 -0.84 -10.60 -9.61
CA GLN A 58 -2.07 -11.11 -10.21
C GLN A 58 -3.29 -10.31 -9.74
N LEU A 59 -4.25 -10.09 -10.64
CA LEU A 59 -5.46 -9.30 -10.36
C LEU A 59 -6.34 -9.92 -9.27
N ASN A 60 -6.52 -11.25 -9.32
CA ASN A 60 -7.38 -12.00 -8.41
C ASN A 60 -6.56 -13.13 -7.75
N PRO A 61 -5.76 -12.82 -6.71
CA PRO A 61 -5.00 -13.83 -5.99
C PRO A 61 -5.92 -14.82 -5.28
N ASN A 62 -5.44 -16.04 -5.08
CA ASN A 62 -6.16 -17.06 -4.33
C ASN A 62 -6.32 -16.63 -2.86
N GLU A 63 -7.56 -16.59 -2.36
CA GLU A 63 -7.86 -16.11 -1.00
C GLU A 63 -7.21 -16.97 0.10
N GLU A 64 -7.03 -18.27 -0.10
CA GLU A 64 -6.38 -19.15 0.88
C GLU A 64 -4.89 -18.80 1.02
N GLU A 65 -4.21 -18.54 -0.11
CA GLU A 65 -2.83 -18.08 -0.11
C GLU A 65 -2.67 -16.70 0.53
N VAL A 66 -3.61 -15.79 0.24
CA VAL A 66 -3.64 -14.47 0.86
C VAL A 66 -3.79 -14.57 2.39
N ASN A 67 -4.70 -15.40 2.88
CA ASN A 67 -4.88 -15.60 4.32
C ASN A 67 -3.62 -16.19 4.98
N LYS A 68 -2.86 -17.05 4.28
CA LYS A 68 -1.55 -17.55 4.77
C LYS A 68 -0.52 -16.43 4.91
N ILE A 69 -0.52 -15.45 4.00
CA ILE A 69 0.36 -14.27 4.06
C ILE A 69 0.00 -13.36 5.24
N LEU A 70 -1.29 -13.16 5.50
CA LEU A 70 -1.78 -12.24 6.54
C LEU A 70 -1.68 -12.79 7.96
N LYS A 71 -1.81 -14.12 8.13
CA LYS A 71 -1.87 -14.78 9.43
C LYS A 71 -0.72 -14.44 10.40
N PRO A 72 0.55 -14.38 9.98
CA PRO A 72 1.66 -14.04 10.89
C PRO A 72 1.59 -12.62 11.46
N TYR A 73 0.77 -11.75 10.88
CA TYR A 73 0.60 -10.35 11.27
C TYR A 73 -0.74 -10.09 11.98
N GLU A 74 -1.49 -11.14 12.31
CA GLU A 74 -2.82 -11.06 12.94
C GLU A 74 -3.83 -10.23 12.11
N LEU A 75 -3.63 -10.20 10.79
CA LEU A 75 -4.50 -9.53 9.84
C LEU A 75 -5.41 -10.53 9.13
N THR A 76 -6.55 -10.04 8.67
CA THR A 76 -7.56 -10.79 7.93
C THR A 76 -8.11 -9.95 6.77
N LEU A 77 -8.61 -10.60 5.72
CA LEU A 77 -9.09 -9.92 4.50
C LEU A 77 -10.19 -8.87 4.75
N ASP A 78 -11.03 -9.05 5.77
CA ASP A 78 -12.09 -8.10 6.14
C ASP A 78 -11.55 -6.75 6.66
N LYS A 79 -10.29 -6.68 7.08
CA LYS A 79 -9.62 -5.44 7.48
C LYS A 79 -9.18 -4.59 6.28
N PHE A 80 -9.19 -5.15 5.07
CA PHE A 80 -8.74 -4.49 3.86
C PHE A 80 -9.92 -4.05 2.99
N ILE A 81 -9.76 -2.88 2.38
CA ILE A 81 -10.65 -2.43 1.30
C ILE A 81 -10.18 -3.11 0.01
N SER A 82 -10.94 -4.10 -0.44
CA SER A 82 -10.63 -4.82 -1.69
C SER A 82 -10.80 -3.92 -2.92
N ARG A 83 -9.87 -4.03 -3.86
CA ARG A 83 -9.94 -3.39 -5.19
C ARG A 83 -10.24 -4.37 -6.32
N LYS A 84 -10.72 -5.58 -6.02
CA LYS A 84 -11.01 -6.62 -7.03
C LYS A 84 -11.99 -6.16 -8.12
N ASP A 85 -12.95 -5.31 -7.75
CA ASP A 85 -13.98 -4.78 -8.65
C ASP A 85 -13.64 -3.36 -9.17
N ALA A 86 -12.48 -2.81 -8.81
CA ALA A 86 -12.09 -1.46 -9.21
C ALA A 86 -11.49 -1.47 -10.62
N THR A 87 -12.07 -0.69 -11.54
CA THR A 87 -11.46 -0.43 -12.85
C THR A 87 -10.42 0.70 -12.71
N CYS A 88 -9.18 0.36 -12.37
CA CYS A 88 -8.08 1.31 -12.35
C CYS A 88 -7.54 1.50 -13.77
N THR A 89 -7.70 2.69 -14.35
CA THR A 89 -7.04 3.04 -15.61
C THR A 89 -5.70 3.70 -15.31
N ASN A 90 -4.59 3.07 -15.69
CA ASN A 90 -3.31 3.77 -15.80
C ASN A 90 -3.38 4.57 -17.11
N LYS A 91 -3.83 5.82 -17.02
CA LYS A 91 -3.65 6.77 -18.12
C LYS A 91 -2.20 7.21 -18.21
#